data_AF-A0A1S3D7U9-F1
#
_entry.id   AF-A0A1S3D7U9-F1
#
_cell.length_a   1.000
_cell.length_b   1.000
_cell.length_c   1.000
_cell.angle_alpha   90.00
_cell.angle_beta   90.00
_cell.angle_gamma   90.00
#
_symmetry.space_group_name_H-M   'P 1'
#
loop_
_entity.id
_entity.type
_entity.pdbx_description
1 polymer ?
#
loop_
_entity_poly.entity_id
_entity_poly.type
_entity_poly.pdbx_seq_one_letter_code
_entity_poly.pdbx_strand_id
1 'polypeptide(L)'
;MPREASLNMVFESANIDLAIQGALASKFRNCGQTCISANRFLIHEKRYDEFISKFSEKIKLLVVGDGAVSGVNVGPLINKAQLTKVTRIVDDAIKKGAKVLLGGKPNPTIGELYYEPTLITDITPEMDCYRFPCRLVDTIPTYIR
;
A
#
# COMPACT_ATOMS: atom_id res chain seq x y z
N MET A 1 15.91 14.39 11.29
CA MET A 1 14.84 15.04 10.51
C MET A 1 13.90 13.96 10.02
N PRO A 2 12.61 13.97 10.40
CA PRO A 2 11.62 13.09 9.79
C PRO A 2 11.42 13.60 8.35
N ARG A 3 11.95 12.85 7.38
CA ARG A 3 11.84 13.23 5.96
C ARG A 3 10.52 12.70 5.40
N GLU A 4 9.97 13.43 4.45
CA GLU A 4 8.58 13.43 4.03
C GLU A 4 8.07 12.07 3.55
N ALA A 5 6.98 11.58 4.15
CA ALA A 5 6.08 10.60 3.53
C ALA A 5 4.73 11.26 3.34
N SER A 6 4.17 11.13 2.14
CA SER A 6 2.80 11.48 1.83
C SER A 6 1.84 10.84 2.84
N LEU A 7 1.20 11.68 3.64
CA LEU A 7 0.20 11.31 4.63
C LEU A 7 -1.18 11.68 4.09
N ASN A 8 -2.10 10.73 4.11
CA ASN A 8 -3.47 10.94 3.66
C ASN A 8 -4.39 10.79 4.86
N MET A 9 -5.19 11.82 5.16
CA MET A 9 -6.05 11.85 6.33
C MET A 9 -7.52 11.81 5.91
N VAL A 10 -8.31 10.94 6.52
CA VAL A 10 -9.75 10.82 6.29
C VAL A 10 -10.47 11.19 7.58
N PHE A 11 -11.12 12.35 7.58
CA PHE A 11 -11.89 12.87 8.72
C PHE A 11 -13.29 12.26 8.80
N GLU A 12 -13.96 12.43 9.95
CA GLU A 12 -15.33 11.95 10.18
C GLU A 12 -16.34 12.43 9.12
N SER A 13 -16.19 13.68 8.67
CA SER A 13 -17.06 14.33 7.68
C SER A 13 -16.69 14.02 6.23
N ALA A 14 -15.61 13.25 5.99
CA ALA A 14 -15.17 12.93 4.65
C ALA A 14 -16.18 12.00 3.94
N ASN A 15 -16.33 12.21 2.63
CA ASN A 15 -17.01 11.25 1.77
C ASN A 15 -16.08 10.04 1.56
N ILE A 16 -16.46 8.89 2.13
CA ILE A 16 -15.63 7.68 2.13
C ILE A 16 -15.39 7.12 0.74
N ASP A 17 -16.41 7.15 -0.13
CA ASP A 17 -16.27 6.60 -1.48
C ASP A 17 -15.31 7.44 -2.33
N LEU A 18 -15.38 8.77 -2.21
CA LEU A 18 -14.42 9.67 -2.86
C LEU A 18 -13.01 9.53 -2.26
N ALA A 19 -12.91 9.40 -0.93
CA ALA A 19 -11.62 9.18 -0.26
C ALA A 19 -10.95 7.88 -0.72
N ILE A 20 -11.73 6.80 -0.88
CA ILE A 20 -11.25 5.51 -1.40
C ILE A 20 -10.80 5.63 -2.84
N GLN A 21 -11.56 6.30 -3.70
CA GLN A 21 -11.17 6.54 -5.09
C GLN A 21 -9.83 7.30 -5.18
N GLY A 22 -9.69 8.38 -4.40
CA GLY A 22 -8.45 9.14 -4.31
C GLY A 22 -7.29 8.31 -3.77
N ALA A 23 -7.53 7.50 -2.73
CA ALA A 23 -6.55 6.60 -2.13
C ALA A 23 -6.03 5.56 -3.13
N LEU A 24 -6.93 4.90 -3.88
CA LEU A 24 -6.55 3.93 -4.91
C LEU A 24 -5.75 4.58 -6.03
N ALA A 25 -6.24 5.72 -6.53
CA ALA A 25 -5.59 6.45 -7.62
C ALA A 25 -4.20 6.98 -7.22
N SER A 26 -4.03 7.40 -5.97
CA SER A 26 -2.72 7.85 -5.46
C SER A 26 -1.78 6.68 -5.19
N LYS A 27 -2.28 5.62 -4.56
CA LYS A 27 -1.46 4.50 -4.08
C LYS A 27 -0.98 3.58 -5.19
N PHE A 28 -1.86 3.19 -6.12
CA PHE A 28 -1.59 2.15 -7.10
C PHE A 28 -1.19 2.68 -8.48
N ARG A 29 -1.23 4.00 -8.69
CA ARG A 29 -0.67 4.60 -9.90
C ARG A 29 0.81 4.27 -10.04
N ASN A 30 1.19 3.73 -11.19
CA ASN A 30 2.55 3.27 -11.48
C ASN A 30 3.08 2.26 -10.43
N CYS A 31 2.23 1.34 -9.99
CA CYS A 31 2.56 0.33 -8.96
C CYS A 31 3.02 0.94 -7.63
N GLY A 32 2.60 2.16 -7.30
CA GLY A 32 3.05 2.88 -6.11
C GLY A 32 4.53 3.32 -6.16
N GLN A 33 5.21 3.12 -7.28
CA GLN A 33 6.59 3.55 -7.54
C GLN A 33 6.60 5.01 -7.99
N THR A 34 6.00 5.90 -7.18
CA THR A 34 6.04 7.35 -7.39
C THR A 34 6.41 8.04 -6.09
N CYS A 35 7.17 9.14 -6.19
CA CYS A 35 7.60 9.94 -5.03
C CYS A 35 6.43 10.57 -4.25
N ILE A 36 5.25 10.66 -4.86
CA ILE A 36 4.04 11.26 -4.28
C ILE A 36 3.02 10.22 -3.79
N SER A 37 3.31 8.92 -3.90
CA SER A 37 2.36 7.86 -3.56
C SER A 37 1.92 7.91 -2.09
N ALA A 38 0.62 7.77 -1.87
CA ALA A 38 -0.02 7.72 -0.57
C ALA A 38 0.37 6.47 0.21
N ASN A 39 1.44 6.52 1.00
CA ASN A 39 1.91 5.33 1.72
C ASN A 39 1.19 5.09 3.04
N ARG A 40 0.74 6.16 3.70
CA ARG A 40 0.09 6.10 5.01
C ARG A 40 -1.27 6.78 4.97
N PHE A 41 -2.28 6.08 5.48
CA PHE A 41 -3.63 6.60 5.65
C PHE A 41 -3.94 6.69 7.14
N LEU A 42 -4.28 7.88 7.62
CA LEU A 42 -4.86 8.06 8.95
C LEU A 42 -6.36 8.20 8.82
N ILE A 43 -7.10 7.29 9.41
CA ILE A 43 -8.56 7.25 9.28
C ILE A 43 -9.17 7.55 10.64
N HIS A 44 -10.12 8.48 10.66
CA HIS A 44 -10.87 8.76 11.87
C HIS A 44 -11.58 7.48 12.37
N GLU A 45 -11.53 7.21 13.67
CA GLU A 45 -12.00 5.97 14.29
C GLU A 45 -13.42 5.55 13.83
N LYS A 46 -14.36 6.50 13.80
CA LYS A 46 -15.76 6.30 13.36
C LYS A 46 -15.91 5.85 11.90
N ARG A 47 -14.89 6.04 11.07
CA ARG A 47 -14.85 5.71 9.65
C ARG A 47 -13.92 4.54 9.34
N TYR A 48 -13.15 4.07 10.33
CA TYR A 48 -12.11 3.08 10.14
C TYR A 48 -12.67 1.79 9.53
N ASP A 49 -13.67 1.16 10.17
CA ASP A 49 -14.20 -0.12 9.71
C ASP A 49 -14.84 -0.02 8.31
N GLU A 50 -15.59 1.05 8.05
CA GLU A 50 -16.20 1.32 6.75
C GLU A 50 -15.13 1.47 5.65
N PHE A 51 -14.09 2.27 5.94
CA PHE A 51 -13.01 2.51 5.01
C PHE A 51 -12.21 1.24 4.73
N ILE A 52 -11.78 0.51 5.78
CA ILE A 52 -11.01 -0.73 5.64
C ILE A 52 -11.77 -1.75 4.79
N SER A 53 -13.06 -1.95 5.08
CA SER A 53 -13.90 -2.92 4.38
C SER A 53 -13.99 -2.59 2.89
N LYS A 54 -14.47 -1.38 2.55
CA LYS A 54 -14.63 -0.95 1.16
C LYS A 54 -13.29 -0.86 0.42
N PHE A 55 -12.24 -0.37 1.08
CA PHE A 55 -10.92 -0.24 0.48
C PHE A 55 -10.30 -1.61 0.18
N SER A 56 -10.45 -2.58 1.08
CA SER A 56 -10.03 -3.97 0.85
C SER A 56 -10.74 -4.57 -0.35
N GLU A 57 -12.06 -4.40 -0.47
CA GLU A 57 -12.83 -4.86 -1.64
C GLU A 57 -12.32 -4.26 -2.95
N LYS A 58 -12.04 -2.95 -2.97
CA LYS A 58 -11.50 -2.30 -4.18
C LYS A 58 -10.09 -2.77 -4.52
N ILE A 59 -9.24 -3.03 -3.52
CA ILE A 59 -7.89 -3.57 -3.75
C ILE A 59 -7.97 -4.97 -4.38
N LYS A 60 -8.92 -5.82 -3.97
CA LYS A 60 -9.12 -7.16 -4.55
C LYS A 60 -9.45 -7.13 -6.05
N LEU A 61 -10.04 -6.04 -6.53
CA LEU A 61 -10.40 -5.86 -7.93
C LEU A 61 -9.22 -5.40 -8.81
N LEU A 62 -8.07 -5.08 -8.22
CA LEU A 62 -6.90 -4.65 -8.97
C LEU A 62 -6.29 -5.82 -9.74
N VAL A 63 -6.14 -5.65 -11.05
CA VAL A 63 -5.50 -6.64 -11.92
C VAL A 63 -3.99 -6.44 -11.88
N VAL A 64 -3.27 -7.49 -11.50
CA VAL A 64 -1.81 -7.55 -11.51
C VAL A 64 -1.34 -8.19 -12.80
N GLY A 65 -0.41 -7.57 -13.53
CA GLY A 65 0.05 -8.10 -14.83
C GLY A 65 0.99 -7.15 -15.57
N ASP A 66 1.20 -7.39 -16.86
CA ASP A 66 2.05 -6.51 -17.68
C ASP A 66 1.40 -5.12 -17.82
N GLY A 67 2.13 -4.07 -17.44
CA GLY A 67 1.65 -2.69 -17.49
C GLY A 67 1.37 -2.16 -18.91
N ALA A 68 1.83 -2.85 -19.96
CA ALA A 68 1.48 -2.55 -21.34
C ALA A 68 0.08 -3.07 -21.74
N VAL A 69 -0.50 -3.99 -20.99
CA VAL A 69 -1.79 -4.61 -21.29
C VAL A 69 -2.93 -3.74 -20.75
N SER A 70 -3.91 -3.43 -21.61
CA SER A 70 -5.10 -2.68 -21.24
C SER A 70 -5.87 -3.40 -20.13
N GLY A 71 -6.26 -2.66 -19.08
CA GLY A 71 -6.99 -3.18 -17.94
C GLY A 71 -6.11 -3.68 -16.78
N VAL A 72 -4.79 -3.74 -16.95
CA VAL A 72 -3.86 -3.99 -15.83
C VAL A 72 -3.72 -2.73 -14.98
N ASN A 73 -3.80 -2.90 -13.66
CA ASN A 73 -3.67 -1.81 -12.70
C ASN A 73 -2.30 -1.78 -12.02
N VAL A 74 -1.70 -2.97 -11.79
CA VAL A 74 -0.47 -3.12 -11.03
C VAL A 74 0.52 -3.97 -11.82
N GLY A 75 1.62 -3.32 -12.22
CA GLY A 75 2.77 -3.94 -12.88
C GLY A 75 3.83 -4.51 -11.94
N PRO A 76 4.93 -5.02 -12.49
CA PRO A 76 6.05 -5.55 -11.71
C PRO A 76 6.82 -4.44 -10.98
N LEU A 77 7.57 -4.84 -9.95
CA LEU A 77 8.59 -3.99 -9.34
C LEU A 77 9.79 -3.84 -10.28
N ILE A 78 10.53 -2.73 -10.13
CA ILE A 78 11.64 -2.40 -11.03
C ILE A 78 12.78 -3.44 -11.03
N ASN A 79 13.09 -4.06 -9.89
CA ASN A 79 14.18 -5.04 -9.77
C ASN A 79 14.04 -5.94 -8.51
N LYS A 80 14.93 -6.93 -8.39
CA LYS A 80 14.95 -7.87 -7.24
C LYS A 80 15.28 -7.20 -5.90
N ALA A 81 16.14 -6.17 -5.90
CA ALA A 81 16.46 -5.45 -4.67
C ALA A 81 15.22 -4.74 -4.10
N GLN A 82 14.37 -4.22 -4.99
CA GLN A 82 13.08 -3.61 -4.65
C GLN A 82 12.12 -4.63 -4.04
N LEU A 83 12.01 -5.81 -4.65
CA LEU A 83 11.21 -6.92 -4.12
C LEU A 83 11.67 -7.31 -2.71
N THR A 84 12.96 -7.58 -2.53
CA THR A 84 13.53 -7.96 -1.23
C THR A 84 13.27 -6.90 -0.16
N LYS A 85 13.39 -5.62 -0.53
CA LYS A 85 13.17 -4.50 0.39
C LYS A 85 11.71 -4.39 0.82
N VAL A 86 10.76 -4.50 -0.11
CA VAL A 86 9.31 -4.48 0.20
C VAL A 86 8.96 -5.66 1.10
N THR A 87 9.39 -6.87 0.76
CA THR A 87 9.18 -8.07 1.58
C THR A 87 9.72 -7.86 3.00
N ARG A 88 10.95 -7.36 3.15
CA ARG A 88 11.55 -7.08 4.47
C ARG A 88 10.73 -6.09 5.31
N ILE A 89 10.19 -5.04 4.68
CA ILE A 89 9.38 -4.03 5.38
C ILE A 89 8.06 -4.64 5.85
N VAL A 90 7.42 -5.47 5.03
CA VAL A 90 6.19 -6.18 5.40
C VAL A 90 6.46 -7.18 6.52
N ASP A 91 7.54 -7.97 6.41
CA ASP A 91 7.95 -8.92 7.44
C ASP A 91 8.25 -8.25 8.79
N ASP A 92 8.92 -7.09 8.78
CA ASP A 92 9.18 -6.31 9.98
C ASP A 92 7.88 -5.85 10.65
N ALA A 93 6.92 -5.36 9.87
CA ALA A 93 5.62 -4.96 10.38
C ALA A 93 4.88 -6.14 11.03
N ILE A 94 4.83 -7.30 10.36
CA ILE A 94 4.20 -8.52 10.88
C ILE A 94 4.88 -8.96 12.19
N LYS A 95 6.22 -8.99 12.23
CA LYS A 95 7.00 -9.36 13.43
C LYS A 95 6.73 -8.45 14.62
N LYS A 96 6.39 -7.18 14.36
CA LYS A 96 6.07 -6.17 15.38
C LYS A 96 4.56 -6.08 15.70
N GLY A 97 3.74 -6.98 15.15
CA GLY A 97 2.32 -7.12 15.50
C GLY A 97 1.33 -6.45 14.54
N ALA A 98 1.79 -5.97 13.38
CA ALA A 98 0.88 -5.48 12.34
C ALA A 98 0.04 -6.64 11.75
N LYS A 99 -1.15 -6.31 11.24
CA LYS A 99 -2.03 -7.27 10.57
C LYS A 99 -2.07 -7.03 9.08
N VAL A 100 -1.81 -8.08 8.30
CA VAL A 100 -1.99 -8.05 6.84
C VAL A 100 -3.41 -8.50 6.52
N LEU A 101 -4.22 -7.59 5.97
CA LEU A 101 -5.61 -7.87 5.58
C LEU A 101 -5.72 -8.43 4.16
N LEU A 102 -4.75 -8.11 3.30
CA LEU A 102 -4.74 -8.52 1.90
C LEU A 102 -3.29 -8.55 1.40
N GLY A 103 -2.95 -9.54 0.59
CA GLY A 103 -1.65 -9.63 -0.08
C GLY A 103 -0.51 -9.96 0.88
N GLY A 104 0.57 -9.19 0.80
CA GLY A 104 1.72 -9.26 1.69
C GLY A 104 2.80 -10.22 1.25
N LYS A 105 2.77 -10.64 -0.02
CA LYS A 105 3.71 -11.63 -0.56
C LYS A 105 4.08 -11.38 -2.02
N PRO A 106 5.27 -11.84 -2.46
CA PRO A 106 5.61 -11.94 -3.87
C PRO A 106 4.63 -12.85 -4.63
N ASN A 107 4.41 -12.56 -5.91
CA ASN A 107 3.56 -13.37 -6.79
C ASN A 107 4.37 -13.96 -7.96
N PRO A 108 5.13 -15.05 -7.71
CA PRO A 108 5.98 -15.67 -8.73
C PRO A 108 5.18 -16.32 -9.87
N THR A 109 3.88 -16.60 -9.67
CA THR A 109 3.00 -17.17 -10.69
C THR A 109 2.80 -16.21 -11.86
N ILE A 110 2.80 -14.90 -11.60
CA ILE A 110 2.73 -13.86 -12.64
C ILE A 110 4.14 -13.52 -13.15
N GLY A 111 5.14 -13.55 -12.26
CA GLY A 111 6.56 -13.45 -12.61
C GLY A 111 7.45 -13.07 -11.41
N GLU A 112 8.77 -13.13 -11.59
CA GLU A 112 9.73 -13.01 -10.48
C GLU A 112 9.73 -11.65 -9.74
N LEU A 113 9.27 -10.58 -10.39
CA LEU A 113 9.29 -9.22 -9.85
C LEU A 113 7.91 -8.73 -9.40
N TYR A 114 6.89 -9.59 -9.44
CA TYR A 114 5.54 -9.21 -9.05
C TYR A 114 5.33 -9.36 -7.54
N TYR A 115 4.58 -8.43 -6.97
CA TYR A 115 4.21 -8.41 -5.57
C TYR A 115 2.72 -8.08 -5.45
N GLU A 116 2.02 -8.77 -4.55
CA GLU A 116 0.58 -8.60 -4.43
C GLU A 116 0.22 -7.21 -3.86
N PRO A 117 -0.87 -6.57 -4.34
CA PRO A 117 -1.50 -5.45 -3.66
C PRO A 117 -1.62 -5.75 -2.17
N THR A 118 -0.99 -4.97 -1.30
CA THR A 118 -0.98 -5.29 0.14
C THR A 118 -1.67 -4.22 0.95
N LEU A 119 -2.49 -4.66 1.91
CA LEU A 119 -3.13 -3.81 2.91
C LEU A 119 -2.71 -4.28 4.30
N ILE A 120 -2.13 -3.37 5.09
CA ILE A 120 -1.62 -3.64 6.43
C ILE A 120 -2.21 -2.62 7.41
N THR A 121 -2.72 -3.13 8.53
CA THR A 121 -3.31 -2.35 9.62
C THR A 121 -2.53 -2.56 10.91
N ASP A 122 -2.95 -1.85 11.97
CA ASP A 122 -2.32 -1.89 13.30
C ASP A 122 -0.85 -1.42 13.29
N ILE A 123 -0.55 -0.43 12.46
CA ILE A 123 0.81 0.07 12.25
C ILE A 123 1.27 0.96 13.39
N THR A 124 2.47 0.73 13.93
CA THR A 124 3.02 1.54 15.00
C THR A 124 4.27 2.31 14.57
N PRO A 125 4.63 3.42 15.27
CA PRO A 125 5.83 4.18 14.96
C PRO A 125 7.15 3.42 15.07
N GLU A 126 7.15 2.22 15.66
CA GLU A 126 8.31 1.34 15.80
C GLU A 126 8.59 0.52 14.53
N MET A 127 7.61 0.41 13.63
CA MET A 127 7.70 -0.42 12.42
C MET A 127 8.44 0.31 11.29
N ASP A 128 9.22 -0.44 10.51
CA ASP A 128 10.00 0.09 9.39
C ASP A 128 9.11 0.78 8.36
N CYS A 129 7.92 0.24 8.12
CA CYS A 129 6.92 0.82 7.24
C CYS A 129 6.44 2.22 7.65
N TYR A 130 6.50 2.55 8.95
CA TYR A 130 6.16 3.86 9.46
C TYR A 130 7.37 4.81 9.40
N ARG A 131 8.57 4.28 9.69
CA ARG A 131 9.81 5.06 9.87
C ARG A 131 10.56 5.40 8.59
N PHE A 132 10.46 4.55 7.56
CA PHE A 132 11.24 4.69 6.33
C PHE A 132 10.36 5.11 5.16
N PRO A 133 10.06 6.41 5.02
CA PRO A 133 9.49 6.92 3.81
C PRO A 133 10.56 7.06 2.73
N CYS A 134 10.34 6.32 1.64
CA CYS A 134 10.81 6.57 0.28
C CYS A 134 12.27 7.03 0.09
N ARG A 135 13.15 6.13 -0.40
CA ARG A 135 14.43 6.52 -1.02
C ARG A 135 14.48 6.09 -2.49
N LEU A 136 13.46 6.46 -3.26
CA LEU A 136 13.27 6.13 -4.68
C LEU A 136 12.48 4.81 -4.87
N VAL A 137 11.23 4.94 -5.31
CA VAL A 137 10.37 3.89 -5.92
C VAL A 137 10.05 2.63 -5.10
N ASP A 138 9.64 2.77 -3.84
CA ASP A 138 9.04 1.66 -3.08
C ASP A 138 7.56 1.92 -2.76
N THR A 139 6.64 1.06 -3.21
CA THR A 139 5.78 0.24 -2.32
C THR A 139 4.57 -0.39 -3.02
N ILE A 140 4.24 -1.62 -2.59
CA ILE A 140 2.86 -2.15 -2.63
C ILE A 140 2.44 -2.68 -1.23
N PRO A 141 2.71 -1.96 -0.11
CA PRO A 141 1.79 -2.05 1.03
C PRO A 141 1.17 -0.71 1.42
N THR A 142 -0.12 -0.76 1.73
CA THR A 142 -0.90 0.36 2.25
C THR A 142 -1.02 0.23 3.76
N TYR A 143 -0.65 1.29 4.48
CA TYR A 143 -0.63 1.31 5.94
C TYR A 143 -1.79 2.15 6.46
N ILE A 144 -2.64 1.57 7.30
CA ILE A 144 -3.79 2.28 7.87
C ILE A 144 -3.71 2.28 9.40
N ARG A 145 -3.81 3.47 9.99
CA ARG A 145 -4.01 3.69 11.42
C ARG A 145 -4.78 4.98 11.68
#